data_AF-A0A316WHS1-F1
#
_entry.id   AF-A0A316WHS1-F1
#
_cell.length_a   1.000
_cell.length_b   1.000
_cell.length_c   1.000
_cell.angle_alpha   90.00
_cell.angle_beta   90.00
_cell.angle_gamma   90.00
#
_symmetry.space_group_name_H-M   'P 1'
#
loop_
_entity.id
_entity.type
_entity.pdbx_description
1 polymer ?
#
loop_
_entity_poly.entity_id
_entity_poly.type
_entity_poly.pdbx_seq_one_letter_code
_entity_poly.pdbx_strand_id
1 'polypeptide(L)'
;MGEVNIFLPPLNDLIIKNKIMNINDYTWHDKVLLNINIDRRNSGIIDEVCFEIDDNEISKNLVFREVYWLNLNLNFGMVAEESILNIQRLNDDDSDLLSLYKKWNGHLDEKRLSSYLIELNTSGGIIKIIAEDFTYQNLS
;
A
#
# COMPACT_ATOMS: atom_id res chain seq x y z
N MET A 1 -34.23 39.95 8.71
CA MET A 1 -33.72 38.65 9.19
C MET A 1 -33.84 37.69 8.02
N GLY A 2 -32.72 37.37 7.37
CA GLY A 2 -32.70 36.44 6.23
C GLY A 2 -32.31 35.04 6.72
N GLU A 3 -33.10 34.03 6.36
CA GLU A 3 -32.78 32.64 6.65
C GLU A 3 -31.56 32.21 5.85
N VAL A 4 -30.53 31.74 6.54
CA VAL A 4 -29.38 31.09 5.93
C VAL A 4 -29.79 29.65 5.62
N ASN A 5 -30.11 29.38 4.36
CA ASN A 5 -30.27 28.01 3.89
C ASN A 5 -28.90 27.33 3.86
N ILE A 6 -28.65 26.48 4.85
CA ILE A 6 -27.47 25.62 4.88
C ILE A 6 -27.76 24.47 3.91
N PHE A 7 -27.22 24.56 2.70
CA PHE A 7 -27.31 23.49 1.72
C PHE A 7 -26.44 22.32 2.21
N LEU A 8 -27.04 21.35 2.90
CA LEU A 8 -26.38 20.10 3.23
C LEU A 8 -26.26 19.30 1.92
N PRO A 9 -25.05 18.88 1.51
CA PRO A 9 -24.90 18.07 0.31
C PRO A 9 -25.65 16.73 0.48
N PRO A 10 -26.14 16.14 -0.62
CA PRO A 10 -26.86 14.87 -0.57
C PRO A 10 -25.98 13.79 0.07
N LEU A 11 -26.57 12.99 0.95
CA LEU A 11 -25.89 11.96 1.74
C LEU A 11 -24.99 11.03 0.89
N ASN A 12 -25.34 10.82 -0.38
CA ASN A 12 -24.57 10.04 -1.35
C ASN A 12 -23.18 10.64 -1.67
N ASP A 13 -23.04 11.96 -1.72
CA ASP A 13 -21.74 12.61 -1.97
C ASP A 13 -20.79 12.46 -0.77
N LEU A 14 -21.35 12.32 0.45
CA LEU A 14 -20.60 12.07 1.68
C LEU A 14 -20.16 10.61 1.78
N ILE A 15 -20.98 9.67 1.29
CA ILE A 15 -20.68 8.23 1.29
C ILE A 15 -19.56 7.91 0.28
N ILE A 16 -19.50 8.60 -0.86
CA ILE A 16 -18.43 8.41 -1.86
C ILE A 16 -17.06 8.86 -1.33
N LYS A 17 -17.00 9.86 -0.44
CA LYS A 17 -15.74 10.33 0.16
C LYS A 17 -15.13 9.37 1.19
N ASN A 18 -15.88 8.37 1.67
CA ASN A 18 -15.43 7.43 2.69
C ASN A 18 -15.32 5.99 2.18
N LYS A 19 -15.19 5.77 0.86
CA LYS A 19 -14.74 4.45 0.40
C LYS A 19 -13.30 4.25 0.88
N ILE A 20 -13.14 3.48 1.96
CA ILE A 20 -11.86 2.91 2.33
C ILE A 20 -11.39 2.13 1.10
N MET A 21 -10.37 2.64 0.41
CA MET A 21 -9.84 1.99 -0.77
C MET A 21 -9.21 0.67 -0.30
N ASN A 22 -9.70 -0.44 -0.83
CA ASN A 22 -9.10 -1.75 -0.58
C ASN A 22 -8.12 -2.03 -1.71
N ILE A 23 -6.89 -2.42 -1.38
CA ILE A 23 -5.87 -2.74 -2.38
C ILE A 23 -6.32 -3.90 -3.28
N ASN A 24 -7.20 -4.77 -2.76
CA ASN A 24 -7.76 -5.90 -3.49
C ASN A 24 -8.76 -5.47 -4.58
N ASP A 25 -9.21 -4.20 -4.60
CA ASP A 25 -10.16 -3.68 -5.60
C ASP A 25 -9.49 -3.32 -6.92
N TYR A 26 -8.15 -3.29 -6.99
CA TYR A 26 -7.40 -2.96 -8.19
C TYR A 26 -7.02 -4.21 -8.97
N THR A 27 -6.92 -4.09 -10.30
CA THR A 27 -6.31 -5.13 -11.14
C THR A 27 -4.80 -4.97 -11.08
N TRP A 28 -4.07 -6.00 -10.63
CA TRP A 28 -2.61 -5.94 -10.47
C TRP A 28 -1.82 -6.76 -11.48
N HIS A 29 -2.42 -7.86 -11.92
CA HIS A 29 -1.78 -8.84 -12.80
C HIS A 29 -1.19 -8.16 -14.06
N ASP A 30 0.02 -8.57 -14.43
CA ASP A 30 0.81 -8.13 -15.58
C ASP A 30 1.31 -6.67 -15.57
N LYS A 31 1.04 -5.89 -14.52
CA LYS A 31 1.66 -4.56 -14.38
C LYS A 31 3.17 -4.68 -14.15
N VAL A 32 3.95 -3.77 -14.72
CA VAL A 32 5.42 -3.85 -14.65
C VAL A 32 5.93 -3.06 -13.46
N LEU A 33 6.72 -3.70 -12.60
CA LEU A 33 7.44 -3.04 -11.52
C LEU A 33 8.72 -2.41 -12.08
N LEU A 34 8.79 -1.08 -12.05
CA LEU A 34 9.92 -0.32 -12.57
C LEU A 34 10.98 -0.04 -11.49
N ASN A 35 10.53 0.31 -10.29
CA ASN A 35 11.43 0.72 -9.20
C ASN A 35 10.80 0.48 -7.82
N ILE A 36 11.66 0.26 -6.82
CA ILE A 36 11.28 0.24 -5.40
C ILE A 36 12.12 1.30 -4.69
N ASN A 37 11.47 2.29 -4.08
CA ASN A 37 12.11 3.30 -3.25
C ASN A 37 11.69 3.12 -1.79
N ILE A 38 12.67 3.11 -0.89
CA ILE A 38 12.44 3.09 0.56
C ILE A 38 12.90 4.45 1.08
N ASP A 39 11.95 5.25 1.57
CA ASP A 39 12.25 6.55 2.17
C ASP A 39 12.18 6.46 3.69
N ARG A 40 13.35 6.63 4.31
CA ARG A 40 13.53 6.70 5.77
C ARG A 40 14.32 7.92 6.19
N ARG A 41 14.35 8.97 5.36
CA ARG A 41 15.20 10.17 5.56
C ARG A 41 14.94 10.87 6.89
N ASN A 42 13.75 10.69 7.48
CA ASN A 42 13.40 11.13 8.83
C ASN A 42 12.68 10.01 9.58
N SER A 43 13.41 8.95 9.95
CA SER A 43 12.84 7.73 10.55
C SER A 43 11.93 8.03 11.75
N GLY A 44 10.79 7.34 11.82
CA GLY A 44 9.73 7.56 12.81
C GLY A 44 8.77 8.71 12.46
N ILE A 45 9.06 9.46 11.40
CA ILE A 45 8.19 10.50 10.83
C ILE A 45 7.92 10.23 9.35
N ILE A 46 8.95 9.77 8.63
CA ILE A 46 8.89 9.35 7.23
C ILE A 46 9.46 7.94 7.19
N ASP A 47 8.57 6.97 7.13
CA ASP A 47 8.86 5.57 6.81
C ASP A 47 7.87 5.15 5.70
N GLU A 48 8.30 5.32 4.45
CA GLU A 48 7.48 5.06 3.27
C GLU A 48 8.16 4.06 2.32
N VAL A 49 7.35 3.27 1.63
CA VAL A 49 7.81 2.39 0.56
C VAL A 49 7.00 2.69 -0.70
N CYS A 50 7.67 3.12 -1.75
CA CYS A 50 7.07 3.47 -3.02
C CYS A 50 7.48 2.47 -4.10
N PHE A 51 6.49 1.93 -4.80
CA PHE A 51 6.65 1.12 -5.99
C PHE A 51 6.26 1.97 -7.19
N GLU A 52 7.20 2.18 -8.10
CA GLU A 52 6.91 2.74 -9.42
C GLU A 52 6.45 1.61 -10.32
N ILE A 53 5.23 1.75 -10.87
CA ILE A 53 4.54 0.70 -11.62
C ILE A 53 4.12 1.28 -12.97
N ASP A 54 4.47 0.60 -14.05
CA ASP A 54 3.85 0.82 -15.35
C ASP A 54 2.50 0.08 -15.41
N ASP A 55 1.44 0.86 -15.61
CA ASP A 55 0.06 0.40 -15.76
C ASP A 55 -0.44 0.76 -17.17
N ASN A 56 -0.02 -0.03 -18.16
CA ASN A 56 -0.34 0.14 -19.58
C ASN A 56 0.14 1.50 -20.14
N GLU A 57 1.45 1.74 -20.10
CA GLU A 57 2.13 2.96 -20.54
C GLU A 57 1.86 4.19 -19.65
N ILE A 58 1.21 3.99 -18.51
CA ILE A 58 0.94 5.04 -17.52
C ILE A 58 1.74 4.70 -16.27
N SER A 59 2.80 5.48 -16.01
CA SER A 59 3.57 5.33 -14.77
C SER A 59 2.76 5.83 -13.57
N LYS A 60 2.66 4.97 -12.55
CA LYS A 60 1.93 5.20 -11.31
C LYS A 60 2.79 4.84 -10.11
N ASN A 61 2.53 5.52 -9.00
CA ASN A 61 3.13 5.20 -7.71
C ASN A 61 2.13 4.46 -6.82
N LEU A 62 2.51 3.28 -6.36
CA LEU A 62 1.91 2.62 -5.20
C LEU A 62 2.76 2.94 -3.97
N VAL A 63 2.24 3.79 -3.08
CA VAL A 63 2.97 4.27 -1.90
C VAL A 63 2.32 3.71 -0.65
N PHE A 64 3.09 3.01 0.17
CA PHE A 64 2.73 2.63 1.53
C PHE A 64 3.34 3.64 2.51
N ARG A 65 2.54 4.12 3.46
CA ARG A 65 2.93 5.12 4.46
C ARG A 65 2.84 4.57 5.87
N GLU A 66 3.62 5.16 6.78
CA GLU A 66 3.73 4.71 8.17
C GLU A 66 4.06 3.20 8.17
N VAL A 67 5.16 2.85 7.48
CA VAL A 67 5.59 1.46 7.30
C VAL A 67 6.39 1.04 8.53
N TYR A 68 5.87 0.06 9.28
CA TYR A 68 6.51 -0.45 10.49
C TYR A 68 7.36 -1.69 10.23
N TRP A 69 7.13 -2.37 9.10
CA TRP A 69 7.89 -3.55 8.71
C TRP A 69 7.86 -3.79 7.21
N LEU A 70 9.00 -4.19 6.67
CA LEU A 70 9.20 -4.52 5.26
C LEU A 70 10.09 -5.75 5.15
N ASN A 71 9.70 -6.70 4.31
CA ASN A 71 10.50 -7.85 3.91
C ASN A 71 10.54 -7.92 2.38
N LEU A 72 11.75 -7.87 1.83
CA LEU A 72 12.03 -7.96 0.40
C LEU A 72 12.76 -9.28 0.14
N ASN A 73 12.05 -10.28 -0.37
CA ASN A 73 12.62 -11.54 -0.83
C ASN A 73 12.65 -11.54 -2.37
N LEU A 74 13.71 -10.99 -2.94
CA LEU A 74 13.85 -10.72 -4.38
C LEU A 74 14.93 -11.61 -5.01
N ASN A 75 14.67 -12.09 -6.22
CA ASN A 75 15.64 -12.81 -7.03
C ASN A 75 16.16 -11.90 -8.16
N PHE A 76 17.48 -11.87 -8.37
CA PHE A 76 18.12 -11.01 -9.37
C PHE A 76 18.85 -11.85 -10.43
N GLY A 77 19.14 -11.24 -11.59
CA GLY A 77 19.93 -11.84 -12.66
C GLY A 77 19.12 -12.38 -13.84
N MET A 78 17.80 -12.13 -13.86
CA MET A 78 16.98 -12.35 -15.05
C MET A 78 17.03 -11.13 -15.98
N VAL A 79 17.15 -11.37 -17.28
CA VAL A 79 17.10 -10.33 -18.32
C VAL A 79 15.67 -10.28 -18.87
N ALA A 80 14.77 -9.67 -18.13
CA ALA A 80 13.36 -9.48 -18.48
C ALA A 80 12.75 -8.37 -17.61
N GLU A 81 11.61 -7.82 -18.05
CA GLU A 81 10.78 -6.95 -17.23
C GLU A 81 10.22 -7.74 -16.04
N GLU A 82 10.17 -7.10 -14.87
CA GLU A 82 9.54 -7.69 -13.70
C GLU A 82 8.07 -7.31 -13.67
N SER A 83 7.17 -8.29 -13.83
CA SER A 83 5.73 -8.06 -13.73
C SER A 83 5.15 -8.53 -12.40
N ILE A 84 4.03 -7.93 -12.02
CA ILE A 84 3.30 -8.25 -10.79
C ILE A 84 2.36 -9.42 -11.09
N LEU A 85 2.48 -10.49 -10.29
CA LEU A 85 1.50 -11.58 -10.26
C LEU A 85 0.24 -11.14 -9.52
N ASN A 86 0.43 -10.62 -8.31
CA ASN A 86 -0.67 -10.24 -7.44
C ASN A 86 -0.23 -9.21 -6.39
N ILE A 87 -1.18 -8.38 -5.95
CA ILE A 87 -1.04 -7.58 -4.72
C ILE A 87 -2.32 -7.76 -3.92
N GLN A 88 -2.16 -8.09 -2.64
CA GLN A 88 -3.29 -8.31 -1.76
C GLN A 88 -3.03 -7.83 -0.34
N ARG A 89 -4.09 -7.35 0.31
CA ARG A 89 -4.17 -7.21 1.76
C ARG A 89 -4.43 -8.59 2.35
N LEU A 90 -3.57 -9.01 3.28
CA LEU A 90 -3.73 -10.23 4.04
C LEU A 90 -4.74 -10.05 5.18
N ASN A 91 -5.17 -11.16 5.76
CA ASN A 91 -6.08 -11.17 6.90
C ASN A 91 -5.40 -10.59 8.15
N ASP A 92 -6.23 -10.11 9.09
CA ASP A 92 -5.76 -9.50 10.34
C ASP A 92 -5.09 -10.52 11.30
N ASP A 93 -5.21 -11.83 11.03
CA ASP A 93 -4.55 -12.93 11.75
C ASP A 93 -3.20 -13.34 11.14
N ASP A 94 -2.68 -12.57 10.18
CA ASP A 94 -1.37 -12.78 9.58
C ASP A 94 -0.25 -12.87 10.63
N SER A 95 0.58 -13.91 10.55
CA SER A 95 1.55 -14.23 11.60
C SER A 95 2.62 -13.15 11.79
N ASP A 96 3.02 -12.47 10.72
CA ASP A 96 4.01 -11.39 10.80
C ASP A 96 3.41 -10.15 11.44
N LEU A 97 2.14 -9.83 11.15
CA LEU A 97 1.40 -8.76 11.82
C LEU A 97 1.31 -9.00 13.32
N LEU A 98 0.85 -10.18 13.72
CA LEU A 98 0.73 -10.55 15.13
C LEU A 98 2.08 -10.56 15.84
N SER A 99 3.14 -11.00 15.14
CA SER A 99 4.50 -10.99 15.68
C SER A 99 5.04 -9.58 15.84
N LEU A 100 4.71 -8.66 14.93
CA LEU A 100 5.07 -7.25 15.04
C LEU A 100 4.41 -6.61 16.27
N TYR A 101 3.08 -6.74 16.43
CA TYR A 101 2.40 -6.22 17.62
C TYR A 101 2.99 -6.75 18.93
N LYS A 102 3.25 -8.06 19.01
CA LYS A 102 3.90 -8.69 20.17
C LYS A 102 5.29 -8.12 20.43
N LYS A 103 6.11 -7.94 19.39
CA LYS A 103 7.47 -7.40 19.50
C LYS A 103 7.48 -5.98 20.06
N TRP A 104 6.47 -5.18 19.73
CA TRP A 104 6.34 -3.80 20.19
C TRP A 104 5.63 -3.66 21.54
N ASN A 105 5.21 -4.77 22.16
CA ASN A 105 4.76 -4.85 23.56
C ASN A 105 3.77 -3.73 23.97
N GLY A 106 2.74 -3.52 23.15
CA GLY A 106 1.68 -2.54 23.43
C GLY A 106 1.89 -1.15 22.81
N HIS A 107 3.10 -0.80 22.36
CA HIS A 107 3.39 0.52 21.80
C HIS A 107 2.72 0.78 20.44
N LEU A 108 2.24 -0.25 19.76
CA LEU A 108 1.54 -0.14 18.49
C LEU A 108 0.04 -0.41 18.59
N ASP A 109 -0.51 -0.76 19.76
CA ASP A 109 -1.88 -1.28 19.87
C ASP A 109 -2.96 -0.28 19.43
N GLU A 110 -2.66 1.02 19.50
CA GLU A 110 -3.54 2.08 19.00
C GLU A 110 -3.45 2.29 17.48
N LYS A 111 -2.41 1.76 16.83
CA LYS A 111 -2.21 1.83 15.40
C LYS A 111 -2.98 0.73 14.69
N ARG A 112 -3.74 1.10 13.66
CA ARG A 112 -4.47 0.15 12.82
C ARG A 112 -3.61 -0.24 11.63
N LEU A 113 -2.81 -1.28 11.78
CA LEU A 113 -1.90 -1.77 10.75
C LEU A 113 -2.57 -2.82 9.86
N SER A 114 -2.16 -2.89 8.61
CA SER A 114 -2.54 -3.94 7.66
C SER A 114 -1.29 -4.60 7.08
N SER A 115 -1.38 -5.91 6.84
CA SER A 115 -0.36 -6.67 6.10
C SER A 115 -0.69 -6.69 4.61
N TYR A 116 0.31 -6.49 3.78
CA TYR A 116 0.22 -6.53 2.32
C TYR A 116 1.25 -7.49 1.77
N LEU A 117 0.87 -8.24 0.74
CA LEU A 117 1.72 -9.16 0.01
C LEU A 117 1.72 -8.76 -1.46
N ILE A 118 2.92 -8.64 -2.03
CA ILE A 118 3.17 -8.44 -3.46
C ILE A 118 3.94 -9.66 -3.95
N GLU A 119 3.41 -10.32 -4.96
CA GLU A 119 4.01 -11.49 -5.61
C GLU A 119 4.43 -11.06 -7.01
N LEU A 120 5.68 -11.36 -7.39
CA LEU A 120 6.24 -11.03 -8.69
C LEU A 120 6.24 -12.27 -9.59
N ASN A 121 5.96 -12.08 -10.87
CA ASN A 121 5.84 -13.13 -11.86
C ASN A 121 7.21 -13.57 -12.39
N THR A 122 8.02 -12.63 -12.87
CA THR A 122 9.21 -12.94 -13.68
C THR A 122 10.30 -13.56 -12.82
N SER A 123 10.67 -12.91 -11.72
CA SER A 123 11.69 -13.44 -10.80
C SER A 123 11.15 -14.39 -9.73
N GLY A 124 9.83 -14.47 -9.56
CA GLY A 124 9.20 -15.18 -8.44
C GLY A 124 9.45 -14.51 -7.08
N GLY A 125 9.84 -13.23 -7.07
CA GLY A 125 10.07 -12.47 -5.84
C GLY A 125 8.80 -12.26 -5.02
N ILE A 126 8.97 -12.15 -3.71
CA ILE A 126 7.89 -11.92 -2.75
C ILE A 126 8.26 -10.73 -1.86
N ILE A 127 7.34 -9.77 -1.76
CA ILE A 127 7.49 -8.59 -0.92
C ILE A 127 6.33 -8.55 0.06
N LYS A 128 6.63 -8.34 1.34
CA LYS A 128 5.62 -8.23 2.38
C LYS A 128 5.81 -6.95 3.18
N ILE A 129 4.72 -6.25 3.46
CA ILE A 129 4.70 -4.90 4.03
C ILE A 129 3.67 -4.86 5.15
N ILE A 130 4.01 -4.21 6.27
CA ILE A 130 3.05 -3.85 7.31
C ILE A 130 3.04 -2.33 7.44
N ALA A 131 1.89 -1.71 7.17
CA ALA A 131 1.72 -0.26 7.08
C ALA A 131 0.33 0.17 7.59
N GLU A 132 0.17 1.47 7.89
CA GLU A 132 -1.15 2.03 8.24
C GLU A 132 -2.02 2.29 7.01
N ASP A 133 -1.41 2.73 5.89
CA ASP A 133 -2.16 3.14 4.71
C ASP A 133 -1.37 2.93 3.40
N PHE A 134 -2.10 2.96 2.28
CA PHE A 134 -1.53 2.95 0.93
C PHE A 134 -2.29 3.90 -0.01
N THR A 135 -1.59 4.40 -1.03
CA THR A 135 -2.21 5.14 -2.15
C THR A 135 -1.69 4.61 -3.48
N TYR A 136 -2.56 4.56 -4.49
CA TYR A 136 -2.18 4.24 -5.85
C TYR A 136 -2.64 5.35 -6.80
N GLN A 137 -1.68 6.07 -7.39
CA GLN A 137 -1.96 7.29 -8.17
C GLN A 137 -0.95 7.50 -9.31
N ASN A 138 -1.34 8.30 -10.30
CA ASN A 138 -0.44 8.69 -11.39
C ASN A 138 0.76 9.46 -10.87
N LEU A 139 1.90 9.32 -11.56
CA LEU A 139 3.00 10.27 -11.39
C LEU A 139 2.54 11.66 -11.87
N SER A 140 2.58 12.61 -10.95
CA SER A 140 2.30 14.03 -11.16
C SER A 140 3.48 14.76 -11.78
#